data_AF-A0A1F4QPU6-F1
#
_entry.id   AF-A0A1F4QPU6-F1
#
_cell.length_a   1.000
_cell.length_b   1.000
_cell.length_c   1.000
_cell.angle_alpha   90.00
_cell.angle_beta   90.00
_cell.angle_gamma   90.00
#
_symmetry.space_group_name_H-M   'P 1'
#
loop_
_entity.id
_entity.type
_entity.pdbx_description
1 polymer ?
#
loop_
_entity_poly.entity_id
_entity_poly.type
_entity_poly.pdbx_seq_one_letter_code
_entity_poly.pdbx_strand_id
1 'polypeptide(L)'
;MGQEETQQDEIPLLTKEEAIAEVRRWLEVEKVDPERIFATSGETTIRYKDLIHHLEQETPDGKLLLFAISRGRAMKESRDQEMQALLQIIAQPPRPEKPSDS
;
A
#
# COMPACT_ATOMS: atom_id res chain seq x y z
N MET A 1 9.44 -15.19 -29.46
CA MET A 1 9.89 -14.80 -28.11
C MET A 1 8.78 -13.94 -27.54
N GLY A 2 8.00 -14.49 -26.60
CA GLY A 2 6.89 -13.77 -25.99
C GLY A 2 7.44 -12.61 -25.19
N GLN A 3 7.02 -11.40 -25.55
CA GLN A 3 7.13 -10.27 -24.66
C GLN A 3 6.13 -10.56 -23.54
N GLU A 4 6.64 -10.97 -22.37
CA GLU A 4 5.94 -10.75 -21.11
C GLU A 4 5.91 -9.23 -20.93
N GLU A 5 4.99 -8.58 -21.63
CA GLU A 5 4.49 -7.27 -21.24
C GLU A 5 3.94 -7.49 -19.85
N THR A 6 4.79 -7.19 -18.84
CA THR A 6 4.34 -7.00 -17.48
C THR A 6 3.12 -6.11 -17.56
N GLN A 7 1.94 -6.69 -17.35
CA GLN A 7 0.80 -6.00 -16.78
C GLN A 7 1.34 -5.38 -15.50
N GLN A 8 1.95 -4.21 -15.62
CA GLN A 8 1.93 -3.25 -14.55
C GLN A 8 0.45 -2.97 -14.42
N ASP A 9 -0.24 -3.76 -13.58
CA ASP A 9 -1.54 -3.39 -13.06
C ASP A 9 -1.39 -1.92 -12.73
N GLU A 10 -2.07 -1.05 -13.47
CA GLU A 10 -2.01 0.39 -13.23
C GLU A 10 -2.50 0.56 -11.81
N ILE A 11 -1.57 0.68 -10.86
CA ILE A 11 -1.91 0.73 -9.46
C ILE A 11 -2.82 1.95 -9.33
N PRO A 12 -4.09 1.75 -8.93
CA PRO A 12 -5.03 2.86 -8.88
C PRO A 12 -4.46 3.86 -7.89
N LEU A 13 -4.12 5.05 -8.40
CA LEU A 13 -3.59 6.09 -7.57
C LEU A 13 -4.70 6.56 -6.63
N LEU A 14 -4.32 6.73 -5.37
CA LEU A 14 -5.18 7.41 -4.42
C LEU A 14 -5.45 8.83 -4.88
N THR A 15 -6.60 9.33 -4.46
CA THR A 15 -6.82 10.77 -4.43
C THR A 15 -5.85 11.44 -3.45
N LYS A 16 -5.63 12.73 -3.63
CA LYS A 16 -4.81 13.54 -2.72
C LYS A 16 -5.35 13.46 -1.29
N GLU A 17 -6.67 13.55 -1.13
CA GLU A 17 -7.35 13.53 0.15
C GLU A 17 -7.17 12.19 0.87
N GLU A 18 -7.26 11.07 0.13
CA GLU A 18 -6.99 9.73 0.67
C GLU A 18 -5.52 9.57 1.12
N ALA A 19 -4.57 10.07 0.34
CA ALA A 19 -3.16 10.01 0.73
C ALA A 19 -2.85 10.89 1.95
N ILE A 20 -3.47 12.07 2.05
CA ILE A 20 -3.37 12.91 3.25
C ILE A 20 -3.96 12.18 4.46
N ALA A 21 -5.12 11.52 4.31
CA ALA A 21 -5.73 10.74 5.37
C ALA A 21 -4.84 9.56 5.82
N GLU A 22 -4.17 8.88 4.88
CA GLU A 22 -3.19 7.85 5.18
C GLU A 22 -2.03 8.39 6.02
N VAL A 23 -1.42 9.49 5.58
CA VAL A 23 -0.29 10.12 6.28
C VAL A 23 -0.71 10.56 7.68
N ARG A 24 -1.89 11.18 7.84
CA ARG A 24 -2.42 11.58 9.16
C ARG A 24 -2.54 10.39 10.09
N ARG A 25 -3.18 9.31 9.63
CA ARG A 25 -3.33 8.09 10.44
C ARG A 25 -1.97 7.49 10.79
N TRP A 26 -1.03 7.43 9.86
CA TRP A 26 0.29 6.89 10.11
C TRP A 26 1.05 7.69 11.17
N LEU A 27 1.04 9.03 11.07
CA LEU A 27 1.65 9.92 12.06
C LEU A 27 1.02 9.75 13.45
N GLU A 28 -0.30 9.59 13.53
CA GLU A 28 -1.02 9.37 14.78
C GLU A 28 -0.66 8.03 15.45
N VAL A 29 -0.59 6.96 14.65
CA VAL A 29 -0.27 5.60 15.14
C VAL A 29 1.18 5.49 15.58
N GLU A 30 2.11 5.94 14.73
CA GLU A 30 3.54 5.79 14.97
C GLU A 30 4.12 6.84 15.93
N LYS A 31 3.35 7.91 16.23
CA LYS A 31 3.76 9.01 17.10
C LYS A 31 5.14 9.56 16.74
N VAL A 32 5.39 9.71 15.45
CA VAL A 32 6.68 10.14 14.93
C VAL A 32 6.95 11.59 15.35
N ASP A 33 8.18 11.88 15.75
CA ASP A 33 8.63 13.26 15.96
C ASP A 33 8.48 14.07 14.65
N PRO A 34 7.67 15.16 14.65
CA PRO A 34 7.46 15.98 13.47
C PRO A 34 8.74 16.57 12.87
N GLU A 35 9.77 16.82 13.68
CA GLU A 35 11.05 17.38 13.23
C GLU A 35 12.00 16.32 12.66
N ARG A 36 11.68 15.03 12.82
CA ARG A 36 12.46 13.94 12.26
C ARG A 36 12.51 14.08 10.73
N ILE A 37 13.64 13.71 10.16
CA ILE A 37 13.82 13.65 8.71
C ILE A 37 13.12 12.40 8.18
N PHE A 38 12.24 12.58 7.21
CA PHE A 38 11.60 11.52 6.45
C PHE A 38 12.49 11.07 5.28
N ALA A 39 12.97 12.02 4.49
CA ALA A 39 13.83 11.75 3.35
C ALA A 39 14.83 12.90 3.11
N THR A 40 15.99 12.56 2.56
CA THR A 40 16.96 13.51 2.02
C THR A 40 17.28 13.14 0.58
N SER A 41 17.38 14.15 -0.28
CA SER A 41 17.80 13.98 -1.68
C SER A 41 18.58 15.21 -2.12
N GLY A 42 19.88 15.03 -2.36
CA GLY A 42 20.80 16.15 -2.62
C GLY A 42 20.78 17.15 -1.47
N GLU A 43 20.38 18.38 -1.77
CA GLU A 43 20.28 19.48 -0.80
C GLU A 43 18.89 19.58 -0.14
N THR A 44 17.91 18.81 -0.60
CA THR A 44 16.56 18.83 -0.07
C THR A 44 16.44 17.89 1.13
N THR A 45 15.88 18.41 2.22
CA THR A 45 15.50 17.64 3.40
C THR A 45 14.00 17.77 3.62
N ILE A 46 13.29 16.64 3.62
CA ILE A 46 11.86 16.57 3.90
C ILE A 46 11.69 16.00 5.31
N ARG A 47 10.98 16.72 6.17
CA ARG A 47 10.62 16.24 7.52
C ARG A 47 9.22 15.67 7.55
N TYR A 48 8.92 14.92 8.60
CA TYR A 48 7.60 14.32 8.79
C TYR A 48 6.48 15.37 8.87
N LYS A 49 6.74 16.54 9.46
CA LYS A 49 5.77 17.65 9.51
C LYS A 49 5.42 18.23 8.13
N ASP A 50 6.31 18.08 7.14
CA ASP A 50 6.18 18.71 5.83
C ASP A 50 5.36 17.84 4.85
N LEU A 51 5.15 16.55 5.16
CA LEU A 51 4.57 15.56 4.24
C LEU A 51 3.18 15.95 3.73
N ILE A 52 2.30 16.41 4.62
CA ILE A 52 0.94 16.83 4.24
C ILE A 52 0.99 18.08 3.36
N HIS A 53 1.86 19.04 3.68
CA HIS A 53 2.02 20.25 2.88
C HIS A 53 2.47 19.93 1.45
N HIS A 54 3.41 19.01 1.28
CA HIS A 54 3.86 18.56 -0.03
C HIS A 54 2.74 17.93 -0.87
N LEU A 55 1.86 17.13 -0.23
CA LEU A 55 0.68 16.55 -0.86
C LEU A 55 -0.35 17.61 -1.25
N GLU A 56 -0.68 18.53 -0.32
CA GLU A 56 -1.65 19.60 -0.54
C GLU A 56 -1.30 20.50 -1.72
N GLN A 57 -0.01 20.85 -1.83
CA GLN A 57 0.54 21.70 -2.89
C GLN A 57 0.91 20.95 -4.17
N GLU A 58 0.74 19.61 -4.20
CA GLU A 58 1.08 18.76 -5.34
C GLU A 58 2.51 18.99 -5.87
N THR A 59 3.44 19.25 -4.95
CA THR A 59 4.86 19.39 -5.26
C THR A 59 5.40 18.12 -5.93
N PRO A 60 6.55 18.17 -6.63
CA PRO A 60 7.17 16.96 -7.17
C PRO A 60 7.34 15.85 -6.12
N ASP A 61 7.82 16.21 -4.92
CA ASP A 61 7.95 15.28 -3.81
C ASP A 61 6.59 14.77 -3.30
N GLY A 62 5.57 15.63 -3.27
CA GLY A 62 4.19 15.25 -2.95
C GLY A 62 3.62 14.23 -3.93
N LYS A 63 3.88 14.38 -5.23
CA LYS A 63 3.45 13.41 -6.25
C LYS A 63 4.17 12.07 -6.10
N LEU A 64 5.46 12.09 -5.79
CA LEU A 64 6.22 10.87 -5.49
C LEU A 64 5.69 10.19 -4.22
N LEU A 65 5.38 10.97 -3.19
CA LEU A 65 4.78 10.47 -1.95
C LEU A 65 3.40 9.85 -2.21
N LEU A 66 2.53 10.51 -2.97
CA LEU A 66 1.22 9.99 -3.38
C LEU A 66 1.35 8.63 -4.08
N PHE A 67 2.28 8.53 -5.03
CA PHE A 67 2.54 7.29 -5.74
C PHE A 67 3.03 6.18 -4.80
N ALA A 68 4.01 6.48 -3.94
CA ALA A 68 4.55 5.53 -2.98
C ALA A 68 3.48 5.01 -2.01
N ILE A 69 2.61 5.90 -1.52
CA ILE A 69 1.50 5.54 -0.64
C ILE A 69 0.50 4.64 -1.37
N SER A 70 0.11 5.01 -2.60
CA SER A 70 -0.83 4.23 -3.42
C SER A 70 -0.32 2.81 -3.64
N ARG A 71 0.97 2.67 -3.99
CA ARG A 71 1.62 1.37 -4.12
C ARG A 71 1.64 0.59 -2.81
N GLY A 72 1.98 1.23 -1.70
CA GLY A 72 2.00 0.61 -0.38
C GLY A 72 0.65 0.03 0.02
N ARG A 73 -0.44 0.75 -0.29
CA ARG A 73 -1.82 0.29 -0.03
C ARG A 73 -2.19 -0.91 -0.91
N ALA A 74 -1.97 -0.82 -2.21
CA ALA A 74 -2.27 -1.93 -3.13
C ALA A 74 -1.51 -3.22 -2.75
N MET A 75 -0.24 -3.10 -2.38
CA MET A 75 0.56 -4.25 -1.91
C MET A 75 0.09 -4.81 -0.57
N LYS A 76 -0.49 -3.99 0.30
CA LYS A 76 -1.10 -4.47 1.55
C LYS A 76 -2.39 -5.23 1.26
N GLU A 77 -3.26 -4.68 0.42
CA GLU A 77 -4.52 -5.30 0.02
C GLU A 77 -4.31 -6.65 -0.68
N SER A 78 -3.32 -6.75 -1.58
CA SER A 78 -2.95 -8.03 -2.23
C SER A 78 -2.52 -9.08 -1.20
N ARG A 79 -1.67 -8.70 -0.23
CA ARG A 79 -1.21 -9.62 0.82
C ARG A 79 -2.35 -10.08 1.73
N ASP A 80 -3.25 -9.17 2.08
CA ASP A 80 -4.42 -9.51 2.91
C ASP A 80 -5.37 -10.46 2.18
N GLN A 81 -5.55 -10.28 0.86
CA GLN A 81 -6.33 -11.20 0.01
C GLN A 81 -5.70 -12.59 -0.10
N GLU A 82 -4.39 -12.66 -0.35
CA GLU A 82 -3.65 -13.93 -0.39
C GLU A 82 -3.74 -14.68 0.94
N MET A 83 -3.57 -13.97 2.05
CA MET A 83 -3.72 -14.54 3.39
C MET A 83 -5.13 -15.07 3.63
N GLN A 84 -6.18 -14.33 3.22
CA GLN A 84 -7.56 -14.81 3.31
C GLN A 84 -7.82 -16.05 2.45
N ALA A 85 -7.28 -16.10 1.23
CA ALA A 85 -7.40 -17.26 0.35
C ALA A 85 -6.75 -18.50 0.97
N LEU A 86 -5.56 -18.36 1.58
CA LEU A 86 -4.89 -19.45 2.29
C LEU A 86 -5.71 -19.94 3.49
N LEU A 87 -6.31 -19.04 4.27
CA LEU A 87 -7.18 -19.42 5.39
C LEU A 87 -8.42 -20.18 4.91
N GLN A 88 -9.03 -19.82 3.78
CA GLN A 88 -10.15 -20.55 3.21
C GLN A 88 -9.78 -21.94 2.71
N ILE A 89 -8.55 -22.15 2.23
CA ILE A 89 -8.06 -23.48 1.82
C ILE A 89 -7.90 -24.38 3.05
N ILE A 90 -7.32 -23.87 4.14
CA ILE A 90 -7.10 -24.63 5.38
C ILE A 90 -8.42 -24.94 6.10
N ALA A 91 -9.39 -24.02 6.04
CA ALA A 91 -10.68 -24.17 6.73
C ALA A 91 -11.70 -25.06 6.00
N GLN A 92 -11.39 -25.58 4.80
CA GLN A 92 -12.30 -26.51 4.12
C GLN A 92 -12.29 -27.89 4.80
N PRO A 93 -13.42 -28.38 5.33
CA PRO A 93 -13.49 -29.74 5.85
C PRO A 93 -13.31 -30.74 4.70
N PRO A 94 -12.70 -31.92 4.94
CA PRO A 94 -12.53 -32.93 3.90
C PRO A 94 -13.90 -33.29 3.32
N ARG A 95 -14.01 -33.29 1.99
CA ARG A 95 -15.24 -33.75 1.31
C ARG A 95 -15.45 -35.21 1.73
N PRO A 96 -16.65 -35.59 2.20
CA PRO A 96 -16.94 -36.99 2.47
C PRO A 96 -16.85 -37.76 1.15
N GLU A 97 -15.88 -38.68 1.05
CA GLU A 97 -15.87 -39.70 0.02
C GLU A 97 -17.17 -40.49 0.15
N LYS A 98 -18.01 -40.46 -0.89
CA LYS A 98 -19.22 -41.29 -0.92
C LYS A 98 -18.77 -42.75 -0.87
N PRO A 99 -19.40 -43.61 -0.03
CA PRO A 99 -19.15 -45.03 -0.09
C PRO A 99 -19.56 -45.52 -1.48
N SER A 100 -18.63 -46.20 -2.15
CA SER A 100 -18.94 -46.94 -3.37
C SER A 100 -19.83 -48.11 -2.97
N ASP A 101 -21.12 -48.03 -3.29
CA ASP A 101 -22.06 -49.14 -3.12
C ASP A 101 -21.51 -50.38 -3.85
N SER A 102 -21.50 -51.52 -3.15
CA SER A 102 -21.25 -52.87 -3.67
C SER A 102 -22.50 -53.71 -3.48
#